data_AF-A0A8S9DYF2-F1
#
_entry.id   AF-A0A8S9DYF2-F1
#
_cell.length_a   1.000
_cell.length_b   1.000
_cell.length_c   1.000
_cell.angle_alpha   90.00
_cell.angle_beta   90.00
_cell.angle_gamma   90.00
#
_symmetry.space_group_name_H-M   'P 1'
#
loop_
_entity.id
_entity.type
_entity.pdbx_description
1 polymer ?
#
loop_
_entity_poly.entity_id
_entity_poly.type
_entity_poly.pdbx_seq_one_letter_code
_entity_poly.pdbx_strand_id
1 'polypeptide(L)'
;MTMPLLIHCTQKLLAEIPDRLVDPSTSGESWHANLLRIDRRKCVLFTHDATLYSVFVPGLKKPEFEHLDEVFGQRLFKALLWDGFPQTQIEWMLEACRVIRCTRSSNRSVLGSMNDIRFHVGLHVEGDGGLASVDLAQLQHRLNRIPFGAIGYGYPVERLQKFLTQAPG
;
A
#
# COMPACT_ATOMS: atom_id res chain seq x y z
N MET A 1 12.47 -20.78 3.03
CA MET A 1 12.84 -19.44 2.52
C MET A 1 11.56 -18.67 2.33
N THR A 2 11.32 -17.65 3.14
CA THR A 2 10.18 -16.74 2.96
C THR A 2 10.36 -16.01 1.63
N MET A 3 9.33 -16.00 0.78
CA MET A 3 9.37 -15.25 -0.47
C MET A 3 9.38 -13.75 -0.14
N PRO A 4 10.26 -12.93 -0.75
CA PRO A 4 10.32 -11.51 -0.45
C PRO A 4 9.10 -10.78 -1.01
N LEU A 5 8.73 -9.68 -0.35
CA LEU A 5 7.70 -8.78 -0.86
C LEU A 5 8.31 -7.84 -1.91
N LEU A 6 7.66 -7.80 -3.08
CA LEU A 6 8.07 -6.95 -4.20
C LEU A 6 7.24 -5.67 -4.20
N ILE A 7 7.89 -4.52 -4.19
CA ILE A 7 7.24 -3.23 -4.38
C ILE A 7 7.61 -2.65 -5.74
N HIS A 8 6.64 -2.59 -6.62
CA HIS A 8 6.66 -1.92 -7.92
C HIS A 8 6.51 -0.41 -7.71
N CYS A 9 7.64 0.28 -7.65
CA CYS A 9 7.70 1.71 -7.37
C CYS A 9 7.53 2.53 -8.65
N THR A 10 6.75 3.61 -8.56
CA THR A 10 6.78 4.68 -9.56
C THR A 10 8.14 5.35 -9.62
N GLN A 11 8.49 5.95 -10.76
CA GLN A 11 9.76 6.66 -10.93
C GLN A 11 9.96 7.78 -9.90
N LYS A 12 8.87 8.47 -9.52
CA LYS A 12 8.90 9.53 -8.49
C LYS A 12 9.29 8.98 -7.12
N LEU A 13 8.78 7.81 -6.75
CA LEU A 13 9.16 7.16 -5.49
C LEU A 13 10.60 6.66 -5.55
N LEU A 14 11.02 6.04 -6.65
CA LEU A 14 12.40 5.57 -6.81
C LEU A 14 13.45 6.68 -6.67
N ALA A 15 13.12 7.91 -7.07
CA ALA A 15 14.00 9.06 -6.87
C ALA A 15 14.22 9.40 -5.37
N GLU A 16 13.32 9.01 -4.48
CA GLU A 16 13.47 9.17 -3.02
C GLU A 16 14.22 8.01 -2.36
N ILE A 17 14.26 6.85 -3.01
CA ILE A 17 14.86 5.60 -2.50
C ILE A 17 15.74 4.90 -3.56
N PRO A 18 16.73 5.59 -4.16
CA PRO A 18 17.48 5.07 -5.30
C PRO A 18 18.26 3.78 -4.97
N ASP A 19 18.78 3.68 -3.74
CA ASP A 19 19.61 2.56 -3.29
C ASP A 19 18.81 1.25 -3.07
N ARG A 20 17.49 1.31 -3.17
CA ARG A 20 16.58 0.18 -2.92
C ARG A 20 16.18 -0.58 -4.20
N LEU A 21 16.56 -0.08 -5.37
CA LEU A 21 16.19 -0.65 -6.65
C LEU A 21 16.94 -1.97 -6.91
N VAL A 22 16.22 -3.04 -7.20
CA VAL A 22 16.77 -4.34 -7.60
C VAL A 22 16.20 -4.79 -8.95
N ASP A 23 16.92 -5.70 -9.62
CA ASP A 23 16.53 -6.29 -10.92
C ASP A 23 15.41 -7.34 -10.73
N PRO A 24 14.30 -7.32 -11.49
CA PRO A 24 13.12 -8.14 -11.23
C PRO A 24 13.27 -9.54 -11.84
N SER A 25 14.06 -10.40 -11.20
CA SER A 25 14.06 -11.86 -11.45
C SER A 25 13.35 -12.64 -10.35
N THR A 26 12.86 -11.95 -9.32
CA THR A 26 12.22 -12.55 -8.15
C THR A 26 10.71 -12.59 -8.33
N SER A 27 10.09 -13.71 -7.94
CA SER A 27 8.63 -13.85 -7.79
C SER A 27 8.27 -13.80 -6.31
N GLY A 28 7.11 -13.23 -5.99
CA GLY A 28 6.68 -13.00 -4.61
C GLY A 28 5.34 -12.30 -4.55
N GLU A 29 4.89 -11.98 -3.33
CA GLU A 29 3.75 -11.10 -3.12
C GLU A 29 4.08 -9.71 -3.66
N SER A 30 3.23 -9.20 -4.56
CA SER A 30 3.48 -7.96 -5.29
C SER A 30 2.57 -6.83 -4.83
N TRP A 31 3.18 -5.69 -4.60
CA TRP A 31 2.56 -4.42 -4.29
C TRP A 31 3.03 -3.35 -5.28
N HIS A 32 2.22 -2.33 -5.53
CA HIS A 32 2.64 -1.09 -6.18
C HIS A 32 2.74 0.04 -5.16
N ALA A 33 3.70 0.95 -5.37
CA ALA A 33 3.86 2.14 -4.53
C ALA A 33 4.04 3.43 -5.35
N ASN A 34 3.21 4.42 -5.02
CA ASN A 34 3.17 5.72 -5.69
C ASN A 34 3.48 6.86 -4.71
N LEU A 35 4.40 7.76 -5.10
CA LEU A 35 4.68 8.98 -4.36
C LEU A 35 3.63 10.05 -4.71
N LEU A 36 2.85 10.43 -3.72
CA LEU A 36 1.86 11.49 -3.77
C LEU A 36 2.39 12.75 -3.10
N ARG A 37 1.83 13.90 -3.48
CA ARG A 37 2.06 15.18 -2.80
C ARG A 37 0.73 15.80 -2.42
N ILE A 38 0.45 15.86 -1.12
CA ILE A 38 -0.79 16.37 -0.53
C ILE A 38 -0.40 17.36 0.56
N ASP A 39 -1.00 18.55 0.56
CA ASP A 39 -0.66 19.66 1.47
C ASP A 39 0.84 19.96 1.51
N ARG A 40 1.47 19.94 0.34
CA ARG A 40 2.92 20.12 0.15
C ARG A 40 3.80 19.07 0.86
N ARG A 41 3.23 18.02 1.44
CA ARG A 41 3.94 16.91 2.07
C ARG A 41 4.02 15.69 1.15
N LYS A 42 5.13 14.97 1.23
CA LYS A 42 5.32 13.68 0.54
C LYS A 42 4.50 12.61 1.24
N CYS A 43 3.72 11.85 0.49
CA CYS A 43 2.92 10.74 1.00
C CYS A 43 3.16 9.53 0.09
N VAL A 44 3.05 8.32 0.62
CA VAL A 44 3.17 7.10 -0.18
C VAL A 44 1.87 6.32 -0.11
N LEU A 45 1.37 5.93 -1.28
CA LEU A 45 0.24 5.02 -1.42
C LEU A 45 0.79 3.66 -1.86
N PHE A 46 0.70 2.67 -0.97
CA PHE A 46 0.98 1.27 -1.28
C PHE A 46 -0.33 0.59 -1.68
N THR A 47 -0.30 -0.35 -2.62
CA THR A 47 -1.50 -1.07 -3.08
C THR A 47 -1.13 -2.50 -3.46
N HIS A 48 -1.80 -3.49 -2.86
CA HIS A 48 -1.60 -4.90 -3.18
C HIS A 48 -2.14 -5.21 -4.58
N ASP A 49 -1.35 -5.87 -5.42
CA ASP A 49 -1.61 -5.96 -6.85
C ASP A 49 -2.88 -6.75 -7.19
N ALA A 50 -3.11 -7.85 -6.47
CA ALA A 50 -4.22 -8.76 -6.78
C ALA A 50 -5.56 -8.29 -6.19
N THR A 51 -5.54 -7.50 -5.11
CA THR A 51 -6.73 -7.17 -4.32
C THR A 51 -7.04 -5.69 -4.30
N LEU A 52 -6.11 -4.85 -4.76
CA LEU A 52 -6.15 -3.39 -4.64
C LEU A 52 -6.27 -2.89 -3.20
N TYR A 53 -5.94 -3.71 -2.21
CA TYR A 53 -5.92 -3.27 -0.82
C TYR A 53 -4.80 -2.24 -0.65
N SER A 54 -5.16 -1.02 -0.27
CA SER A 54 -4.24 0.11 -0.29
C SER A 54 -3.93 0.57 1.11
N VAL A 55 -2.67 0.96 1.36
CA VAL A 55 -2.22 1.58 2.61
C VAL A 55 -1.69 2.97 2.30
N PHE A 56 -2.28 4.00 2.93
CA PHE A 56 -1.85 5.39 2.76
C PHE A 56 -0.94 5.83 3.92
N VAL A 57 0.24 6.35 3.58
CA VAL A 57 1.21 6.87 4.55
C VAL A 57 1.44 8.36 4.31
N PRO A 58 0.97 9.25 5.19
CA PRO A 58 1.11 10.68 5.02
C PRO A 58 2.45 11.21 5.55
N GLY A 59 2.94 12.31 4.96
CA GLY A 59 3.90 13.19 5.63
C GLY A 59 5.32 12.68 5.80
N LEU A 60 5.81 11.79 4.94
CA LEU A 60 7.16 11.25 5.02
C LEU A 60 8.22 12.35 4.78
N LYS A 61 9.29 12.28 5.57
CA LYS A 61 10.55 13.01 5.36
C LYS A 61 11.66 11.99 5.05
N LYS A 62 12.88 12.48 4.91
CA LYS A 62 14.03 11.67 4.52
C LYS A 62 14.25 10.43 5.43
N PRO A 63 14.21 10.53 6.78
CA PRO A 63 14.39 9.37 7.64
C PRO A 63 13.31 8.29 7.43
N GLU A 64 12.07 8.70 7.18
CA GLU A 64 10.99 7.73 6.91
C GLU A 64 11.15 7.02 5.56
N PHE A 65 11.82 7.64 4.57
CA PHE A 65 12.18 6.95 3.32
C PHE A 65 13.35 5.98 3.50
N GLU A 66 14.31 6.31 4.36
CA GLU A 66 15.42 5.41 4.72
C GLU A 66 14.92 4.14 5.45
N HIS A 67 13.86 4.28 6.25
CA HIS A 67 13.22 3.20 7.02
C HIS A 67 11.84 2.81 6.47
N LEU A 68 11.66 2.86 5.14
CA LEU A 68 10.34 2.68 4.51
C LEU A 68 9.67 1.34 4.83
N ASP A 69 10.44 0.27 5.08
CA ASP A 69 9.91 -1.06 5.40
C ASP A 69 9.22 -1.08 6.76
N GLU A 70 9.86 -0.47 7.75
CA GLU A 70 9.29 -0.32 9.10
C GLU A 70 8.05 0.58 9.05
N VAL A 71 8.14 1.69 8.30
CA VAL A 71 7.03 2.63 8.11
C VAL A 71 5.83 1.94 7.45
N PHE A 72 6.07 1.18 6.38
CA PHE A 72 5.03 0.44 5.68
C PHE A 72 4.44 -0.66 6.57
N GLY A 73 5.28 -1.50 7.19
CA GLY A 73 4.84 -2.59 8.05
C GLY A 73 4.00 -2.12 9.24
N GLN A 74 4.41 -1.03 9.92
CA GLN A 74 3.62 -0.45 11.02
C GLN A 74 2.26 0.08 10.55
N ARG A 75 2.20 0.65 9.35
CA ARG A 75 0.96 1.19 8.78
C ARG A 75 0.03 0.07 8.32
N LEU A 76 0.58 -0.96 7.69
CA LEU A 76 -0.14 -2.17 7.30
C LEU A 76 -0.71 -2.87 8.53
N PHE A 77 0.08 -3.05 9.59
CA PHE A 77 -0.39 -3.63 10.86
C PHE A 77 -1.63 -2.90 11.40
N LYS A 78 -1.54 -1.57 11.54
CA LYS A 78 -2.64 -0.75 12.06
C LYS A 78 -3.88 -0.83 11.18
N ALA A 79 -3.69 -0.82 9.86
CA ALA A 79 -4.78 -0.92 8.90
C ALA A 79 -5.52 -2.27 9.01
N LEU A 80 -4.77 -3.38 8.99
CA LEU A 80 -5.34 -4.72 9.09
C LEU A 80 -6.02 -4.96 10.45
N LEU A 81 -5.41 -4.48 11.54
CA LEU A 81 -6.01 -4.55 12.87
C LEU A 81 -7.35 -3.80 12.93
N TRP A 82 -7.39 -2.59 12.37
CA TRP A 82 -8.61 -1.77 12.32
C TRP A 82 -9.70 -2.39 11.44
N ASP A 83 -9.32 -3.03 10.33
CA ASP A 83 -10.25 -3.74 9.45
C ASP A 83 -10.64 -5.14 9.97
N GLY A 84 -10.18 -5.54 11.16
CA GLY A 84 -10.62 -6.75 11.85
C GLY A 84 -10.03 -8.04 11.29
N PHE A 85 -8.83 -7.99 10.68
CA PHE A 85 -8.14 -9.19 10.22
C PHE A 85 -7.70 -10.07 11.41
N PRO A 86 -7.81 -11.41 11.31
CA PRO A 86 -7.27 -12.33 12.30
C PRO A 86 -5.77 -12.15 12.50
N GLN A 87 -5.28 -12.36 13.73
CA GLN A 87 -3.87 -12.21 14.08
C GLN A 87 -2.95 -13.03 13.17
N THR A 88 -3.33 -14.26 12.83
CA THR A 88 -2.53 -15.13 11.94
C THR A 88 -2.36 -14.54 10.54
N GLN A 89 -3.38 -13.87 9.99
CA GLN A 89 -3.31 -13.20 8.70
C GLN A 89 -2.44 -11.93 8.76
N ILE A 90 -2.52 -11.20 9.87
CA ILE A 90 -1.68 -10.03 10.11
C ILE A 90 -0.20 -10.45 10.18
N GLU A 91 0.12 -11.49 10.96
CA GLU A 91 1.48 -12.01 11.10
C GLU A 91 2.05 -12.47 9.75
N TRP A 92 1.26 -13.16 8.94
CA TRP A 92 1.66 -13.58 7.60
C TRP A 92 2.06 -12.40 6.70
N MET A 93 1.22 -11.37 6.65
CA MET A 93 1.49 -10.15 5.87
C MET A 93 2.74 -9.41 6.36
N LEU A 94 2.94 -9.35 7.68
CA LEU A 94 4.09 -8.66 8.27
C LEU A 94 5.40 -9.42 8.09
N GLU A 95 5.35 -10.75 8.06
CA GLU A 95 6.54 -11.57 7.77
C GLU A 95 7.04 -11.31 6.33
N ALA A 96 6.12 -11.20 5.36
CA ALA A 96 6.47 -10.81 3.99
C ALA A 96 7.12 -9.41 3.92
N CYS A 97 6.70 -8.48 4.79
CA CYS A 97 7.25 -7.13 4.86
C CYS A 97 8.68 -7.04 5.43
N ARG A 98 9.25 -8.10 6.00
CA ARG A 98 10.62 -8.08 6.56
C ARG A 98 11.70 -7.92 5.50
N VAL A 99 11.44 -8.40 4.29
CA VAL A 99 12.39 -8.36 3.17
C VAL A 99 11.69 -7.72 1.98
N ILE A 100 11.76 -6.40 1.91
CA ILE A 100 11.20 -5.64 0.79
C ILE A 100 12.26 -5.46 -0.30
N ARG A 101 11.83 -5.63 -1.54
CA ARG A 101 12.64 -5.40 -2.74
C ARG A 101 11.89 -4.44 -3.66
N CYS A 102 12.51 -3.32 -3.98
CA CYS A 102 11.89 -2.32 -4.86
C CYS A 102 12.26 -2.57 -6.32
N THR A 103 11.29 -2.56 -7.20
CA THR A 103 11.46 -2.70 -8.65
C THR A 103 10.77 -1.56 -9.37
N ARG A 104 11.01 -1.40 -10.68
CA ARG A 104 10.25 -0.43 -11.48
C ARG A 104 8.84 -0.94 -11.74
N SER A 105 7.86 -0.06 -11.56
CA SER A 105 6.47 -0.34 -11.95
C SER A 105 6.33 -0.57 -13.45
N SER A 106 5.58 -1.61 -13.84
CA SER A 106 5.27 -1.93 -15.24
C SER A 106 3.77 -2.25 -15.48
N ASN A 107 2.96 -2.43 -14.44
CA ASN A 107 1.57 -2.83 -14.57
C ASN A 107 0.62 -1.62 -14.74
N ARG A 108 0.21 -1.37 -15.98
CA ARG A 108 -0.69 -0.24 -16.33
C ARG A 108 -2.09 -0.34 -15.71
N SER A 109 -2.60 -1.55 -15.43
CA SER A 109 -3.92 -1.73 -14.83
C SER A 109 -3.94 -1.28 -13.37
N VAL A 110 -2.92 -1.70 -12.60
CA VAL A 110 -2.76 -1.29 -11.19
C VAL A 110 -2.53 0.22 -11.10
N LEU A 111 -1.70 0.79 -11.99
CA LEU A 111 -1.49 2.24 -12.06
C LEU A 111 -2.78 3.03 -12.35
N GLY A 112 -3.67 2.49 -13.19
CA GLY A 112 -5.00 3.07 -13.41
C GLY A 112 -5.82 3.12 -12.12
N SER A 113 -5.92 1.98 -11.43
CA SER A 113 -6.64 1.88 -10.14
C SER A 113 -6.04 2.79 -9.07
N MET A 114 -4.71 2.92 -9.01
CA MET A 114 -4.03 3.82 -8.07
C MET A 114 -4.33 5.30 -8.34
N ASN A 115 -4.64 5.69 -9.58
CA ASN A 115 -5.09 7.06 -9.86
C ASN A 115 -6.48 7.32 -9.26
N ASP A 116 -7.40 6.36 -9.36
CA ASP A 116 -8.72 6.44 -8.74
C ASP A 116 -8.59 6.48 -7.21
N ILE A 117 -7.77 5.59 -6.63
CA ILE A 117 -7.50 5.58 -5.18
C ILE A 117 -6.88 6.91 -4.73
N ARG A 118 -5.90 7.44 -5.47
CA ARG A 118 -5.30 8.76 -5.21
C ARG A 118 -6.35 9.87 -5.20
N PHE A 119 -7.29 9.84 -6.13
CA PHE A 119 -8.38 10.82 -6.19
C PHE A 119 -9.25 10.75 -4.92
N HIS A 120 -9.63 9.54 -4.49
CA HIS A 120 -10.38 9.35 -3.24
C HIS A 120 -9.61 9.78 -1.99
N VAL A 121 -8.30 9.51 -1.92
CA VAL A 121 -7.45 10.05 -0.85
C VAL A 121 -7.54 11.58 -0.82
N GLY A 122 -7.43 12.24 -1.98
CA GLY A 122 -7.54 13.69 -2.08
C GLY A 122 -8.87 14.22 -1.56
N LEU A 123 -9.99 13.65 -2.01
CA LEU A 123 -11.33 14.05 -1.59
C LEU A 123 -11.53 13.90 -0.08
N HIS A 124 -11.10 12.77 0.50
CA HIS A 124 -11.24 12.56 1.94
C HIS A 124 -10.35 13.50 2.75
N VAL A 125 -9.10 13.71 2.33
CA VAL A 125 -8.20 14.64 3.01
C VAL A 125 -8.75 16.06 2.96
N GLU A 126 -9.27 16.50 1.83
CA GLU A 126 -9.90 17.82 1.68
C GLU A 126 -11.16 17.94 2.56
N GLY A 127 -12.05 16.94 2.53
CA GLY A 127 -13.26 16.91 3.33
C GLY A 127 -13.00 16.91 4.85
N ASP A 128 -11.91 16.28 5.28
CA ASP A 128 -11.50 16.24 6.69
C ASP A 128 -10.75 17.52 7.12
N GLY A 129 -10.58 18.51 6.24
CA GLY A 129 -9.95 19.81 6.55
C GLY A 129 -8.42 19.82 6.38
N GLY A 130 -7.89 18.90 5.57
CA GLY A 130 -6.48 18.79 5.24
C GLY A 130 -5.76 17.63 5.95
N LEU A 131 -4.53 17.38 5.52
CA LEU A 131 -3.70 16.23 5.93
C LEU A 131 -3.35 16.25 7.42
N ALA A 132 -3.44 17.41 8.08
CA ALA A 132 -3.22 17.53 9.52
C ALA A 132 -4.43 17.09 10.36
N SER A 133 -5.62 17.09 9.77
CA SER A 133 -6.90 16.86 10.44
C SER A 133 -7.49 15.48 10.11
N VAL A 134 -6.95 14.80 9.09
CA VAL A 134 -7.44 13.50 8.63
C VAL A 134 -7.30 12.41 9.69
N ASP A 135 -8.38 11.68 9.96
CA ASP A 135 -8.33 10.42 10.68
C ASP A 135 -7.82 9.33 9.74
N LEU A 136 -6.57 8.91 9.93
CA LEU A 136 -5.94 7.92 9.06
C LEU A 136 -6.57 6.54 9.15
N ALA A 137 -7.10 6.15 10.31
CA ALA A 137 -7.77 4.86 10.46
C ALA A 137 -9.09 4.88 9.70
N GLN A 138 -9.86 5.97 9.84
CA GLN A 138 -11.10 6.14 9.11
C GLN A 138 -10.89 6.26 7.59
N LEU A 139 -9.88 7.03 7.15
CA LEU A 139 -9.49 7.12 5.74
C LEU A 139 -9.16 5.76 5.17
N GLN A 140 -8.27 5.02 5.84
CA GLN A 140 -7.85 3.67 5.43
C GLN A 140 -9.05 2.73 5.29
N HIS A 141 -9.95 2.74 6.29
CA HIS A 141 -11.16 1.93 6.32
C HIS A 141 -12.11 2.25 5.15
N ARG A 142 -12.28 3.54 4.82
CA ARG A 142 -13.10 3.99 3.69
C ARG A 142 -12.50 3.58 2.35
N LEU A 143 -11.19 3.80 2.15
CA LEU A 143 -10.50 3.51 0.89
C LEU A 143 -10.65 2.03 0.50
N ASN A 144 -10.48 1.11 1.46
CA ASN A 144 -10.58 -0.33 1.20
C ASN A 144 -12.01 -0.88 1.09
N ARG A 145 -13.01 0.01 1.12
CA ARG A 145 -14.45 -0.26 0.91
C ARG A 145 -15.01 0.48 -0.31
N ILE A 146 -14.15 0.96 -1.19
CA ILE A 146 -14.53 1.45 -2.51
C ILE A 146 -14.53 0.26 -3.48
N PRO A 147 -15.61 0.03 -4.26
CA PRO A 147 -15.64 -1.07 -5.22
C PRO A 147 -14.84 -0.70 -6.46
N PHE A 148 -13.95 -1.59 -6.92
CA PHE A 148 -13.13 -1.35 -8.11
C PHE A 148 -13.46 -2.34 -9.23
N GLY A 149 -13.71 -1.81 -10.43
CA GLY A 149 -14.00 -2.63 -11.62
C GLY A 149 -12.87 -3.61 -11.95
N ALA A 150 -11.61 -3.23 -11.73
CA ALA A 150 -10.43 -4.07 -11.97
C ALA A 150 -10.38 -5.36 -11.13
N ILE A 151 -11.12 -5.41 -10.02
CA ILE A 151 -11.29 -6.59 -9.15
C ILE A 151 -12.75 -7.08 -9.15
N GLY A 152 -13.44 -6.89 -10.28
CA GLY A 152 -14.82 -7.34 -10.49
C GLY A 152 -15.82 -6.64 -9.55
N TYR A 153 -15.68 -5.34 -9.37
CA TYR A 153 -16.48 -4.51 -8.45
C TYR A 153 -16.49 -5.00 -7.00
N GLY A 154 -15.47 -5.77 -6.61
CA GLY A 154 -15.29 -6.18 -5.22
C GLY A 154 -14.66 -5.08 -4.36
N TYR A 155 -14.82 -5.20 -3.06
CA TYR A 155 -14.13 -4.35 -2.09
C TYR A 155 -12.73 -4.88 -1.80
N PRO A 156 -11.69 -4.04 -1.82
CA PRO A 156 -10.32 -4.47 -1.53
C PRO A 156 -10.14 -5.24 -0.23
N VAL A 157 -10.83 -4.82 0.84
CA VAL A 157 -10.79 -5.52 2.14
C VAL A 157 -11.28 -6.97 2.03
N GLU A 158 -12.40 -7.20 1.36
CA GLU A 158 -12.96 -8.54 1.18
C GLU A 158 -12.12 -9.40 0.24
N ARG A 159 -11.54 -8.78 -0.80
CA ARG A 159 -10.61 -9.47 -1.72
C ARG A 159 -9.36 -9.91 -0.98
N LEU A 160 -8.81 -9.07 -0.10
CA LEU A 160 -7.64 -9.43 0.70
C LEU A 160 -7.97 -10.54 1.71
N GLN A 161 -9.11 -10.47 2.41
CA GLN A 161 -9.54 -11.55 3.31
C GLN A 161 -9.64 -12.89 2.58
N LYS A 162 -10.26 -12.91 1.39
CA LYS A 162 -10.37 -14.11 0.54
C LYS A 162 -9.01 -14.62 0.08
N PHE A 163 -8.13 -13.71 -0.35
CA PHE A 163 -6.76 -14.03 -0.75
C PHE A 163 -5.98 -14.70 0.38
N LEU A 164 -6.06 -14.16 1.61
CA LEU A 164 -5.36 -14.69 2.77
C LEU A 164 -5.96 -15.98 3.35
N THR A 165 -7.21 -16.30 3.02
CA THR A 165 -7.82 -17.60 3.39
C THR A 165 -7.29 -18.74 2.50
N GLN A 166 -6.75 -18.41 1.33
CA GLN A 166 -6.23 -19.36 0.35
C GLN A 166 -4.70 -19.46 0.38
N ALA A 167 -4.03 -18.62 1.19
CA ALA A 167 -2.59 -18.68 1.38
C ALA A 167 -2.22 -19.90 2.25
N PRO A 168 -1.20 -20.69 1.88
CA PRO A 168 -0.69 -21.73 2.77
C PRO A 168 -0.11 -21.08 4.04
N GLY A 169 -0.54 -21.60 5.20
CA GLY A 169 -0.02 -21.20 6.52
C GLY A 169 1.42 -21.65 6.76
#